data_AF-A0A2W4TL19-F1
#
_entry.id   AF-A0A2W4TL19-F1
#
_cell.length_a   1.000
_cell.length_b   1.000
_cell.length_c   1.000
_cell.angle_alpha   90.00
_cell.angle_beta   90.00
_cell.angle_gamma   90.00
#
_symmetry.space_group_name_H-M   'P 1'
#
loop_
_entity.id
_entity.type
_entity.pdbx_description
1 polymer ?
#
loop_
_entity_poly.entity_id
_entity_poly.type
_entity_poly.pdbx_seq_one_letter_code
_entity_poly.pdbx_strand_id
1 'polypeptide(L)'
;MSERPIVVRIDMLDTDYAKMVEGEPIAQERWERLEALDPYTLDRLRKQISRYRHGRLEQEGKDNILCDIGLTVELLNQADMEDIRYRVREVGYFYLTISEREQIVNWLKDELAVDLRAQ
;
A
#
# COMPACT_ATOMS: atom_id res chain seq x y z
N MET A 1 16.40 42.70 16.97
CA MET A 1 16.26 42.18 15.60
C MET A 1 15.36 40.97 15.68
N SER A 2 14.11 41.10 15.23
CA SER A 2 13.12 40.02 15.34
C SER A 2 13.21 39.15 14.09
N GLU A 3 13.80 37.96 14.21
CA GLU A 3 13.79 36.95 13.15
C GLU A 3 12.34 36.55 12.89
N ARG A 4 11.78 37.05 11.77
CA ARG A 4 10.45 36.64 11.33
C ARG A 4 10.58 35.20 10.79
N PRO A 5 9.73 34.26 11.21
CA PRO A 5 9.77 32.90 10.72
C PRO A 5 9.57 32.89 9.19
N ILE A 6 10.45 32.18 8.50
CA ILE A 6 10.37 31.99 7.04
C ILE A 6 9.30 30.91 6.80
N VAL A 7 8.15 31.33 6.29
CA VAL A 7 7.10 30.40 5.84
C VAL A 7 7.46 29.95 4.43
N VAL A 8 8.01 28.75 4.31
CA VAL A 8 8.26 28.10 3.02
C VAL A 8 6.95 27.47 2.54
N ARG A 9 6.48 27.88 1.35
CA ARG A 9 5.36 27.22 0.67
C ARG A 9 5.90 25.99 -0.04
N ILE A 10 5.74 24.83 0.58
CA ILE A 10 6.03 23.54 -0.03
C ILE A 10 4.85 23.23 -0.96
N ASP A 11 5.13 22.79 -2.20
CA ASP A 11 4.08 22.33 -3.10
C ASP A 11 3.45 21.07 -2.50
N MET A 12 2.13 21.02 -2.42
CA MET A 12 1.42 19.92 -1.75
C MET A 12 1.67 18.58 -2.48
N LEU A 13 1.98 18.65 -3.78
CA LEU A 13 2.40 17.52 -4.61
C LEU A 13 3.78 16.96 -4.19
N ASP A 14 4.71 17.82 -3.78
CA ASP A 14 6.04 17.40 -3.34
C ASP A 14 6.00 16.69 -2.00
N THR A 15 5.08 17.08 -1.11
CA THR A 15 4.93 16.47 0.22
C THR A 15 4.30 15.07 0.13
N ASP A 16 3.25 14.91 -0.68
CA ASP A 16 2.63 13.60 -0.90
C ASP A 16 3.59 12.67 -1.67
N TYR A 17 4.34 13.21 -2.63
CA TYR A 17 5.39 12.46 -3.33
C TYR A 17 6.53 12.04 -2.40
N ALA A 18 7.02 12.93 -1.54
CA ALA A 18 8.04 12.62 -0.55
C ALA A 18 7.59 11.47 0.37
N LYS A 19 6.35 11.51 0.87
CA LYS A 19 5.76 10.42 1.67
C LYS A 19 5.71 9.10 0.90
N MET A 20 5.36 9.13 -0.39
CA MET A 20 5.37 7.93 -1.23
C MET A 20 6.77 7.35 -1.47
N VAL A 21 7.80 8.20 -1.57
CA VAL A 21 9.20 7.78 -1.72
C VAL A 21 9.76 7.22 -0.41
N GLU A 22 9.45 7.86 0.71
CA GLU A 22 9.87 7.44 2.06
C GLU A 22 9.24 6.10 2.47
N GLY A 23 8.02 5.85 1.98
CA GLY A 23 7.25 4.65 2.32
C GLY A 23 6.61 4.73 3.70
N GLU A 24 5.69 3.80 3.96
CA GLU A 24 4.99 3.77 5.24
C GLU A 24 5.98 3.39 6.37
N PRO A 25 5.99 4.12 7.50
CA PRO A 25 6.71 3.69 8.68
C PRO A 25 6.05 2.45 9.28
N ILE A 26 6.84 1.40 9.47
CA ILE A 26 6.41 0.16 10.12
C ILE A 26 7.40 -0.10 11.24
N ALA A 27 6.91 -0.50 12.41
CA ALA A 27 7.77 -0.75 13.56
C ALA A 27 8.71 -1.94 13.29
N GLN A 28 9.98 -1.81 13.69
CA GLN A 28 11.01 -2.80 13.39
C GLN A 28 10.69 -4.19 13.99
N GLU A 29 10.06 -4.24 15.17
CA GLU A 29 9.58 -5.49 15.77
C GLU A 29 8.57 -6.26 14.89
N ARG A 30 7.83 -5.57 14.02
CA ARG A 30 6.93 -6.21 13.05
C ARG A 30 7.69 -6.75 11.85
N TRP A 31 8.77 -6.09 11.44
CA TRP A 31 9.66 -6.57 10.38
C TRP A 31 10.36 -7.87 10.77
N GLU A 32 10.89 -7.92 11.98
CA GLU A 32 11.63 -9.09 12.48
C GLU A 32 10.74 -10.34 12.51
N ARG A 33 9.42 -10.18 12.65
CA ARG A 33 8.46 -11.28 12.60
C ARG A 33 8.17 -11.78 11.19
N LEU A 34 8.40 -10.95 10.17
CA LEU A 34 8.28 -11.32 8.77
C LEU A 34 9.61 -11.89 8.25
N GLU A 35 10.14 -12.89 8.98
CA GLU A 35 11.47 -13.51 8.77
C GLU A 35 11.74 -13.95 7.31
N ALA A 36 10.67 -14.20 6.53
CA ALA A 36 10.74 -14.62 5.14
C ALA A 36 10.92 -13.46 4.13
N LEU A 37 10.62 -12.21 4.50
CA LEU A 37 10.69 -11.08 3.58
C LEU A 37 12.11 -10.51 3.56
N ASP A 38 12.72 -10.51 2.38
CA ASP A 38 14.00 -9.84 2.19
C ASP A 38 13.83 -8.30 2.25
N PRO A 39 14.92 -7.55 2.54
CA PRO A 39 14.86 -6.10 2.70
C PRO A 39 14.31 -5.34 1.47
N TYR A 40 14.53 -5.84 0.26
CA TYR A 40 14.02 -5.20 -0.96
C TYR A 40 12.50 -5.37 -1.06
N THR A 41 12.01 -6.57 -0.78
CA THR A 41 10.57 -6.85 -0.74
C THR A 41 9.86 -6.02 0.34
N LEU A 42 10.50 -5.86 1.50
CA LEU A 42 9.98 -5.00 2.56
C LEU A 42 9.93 -3.51 2.17
N ASP A 43 10.98 -2.98 1.54
CA ASP A 43 11.00 -1.60 1.04
C ASP A 43 9.89 -1.36 0.00
N ARG A 44 9.70 -2.33 -0.91
CA ARG A 44 8.60 -2.30 -1.87
C ARG A 44 7.24 -2.26 -1.18
N LEU A 45 7.04 -3.11 -0.16
CA LEU A 45 5.80 -3.16 0.61
C LEU A 45 5.49 -1.80 1.27
N ARG A 46 6.48 -1.20 1.93
CA ARG A 46 6.35 0.13 2.54
C ARG A 46 5.95 1.20 1.53
N LYS A 47 6.57 1.20 0.35
CA LYS A 47 6.23 2.14 -0.74
C LYS A 47 4.83 1.93 -1.28
N GLN A 48 4.39 0.68 -1.44
CA GLN A 48 3.03 0.38 -1.90
C GLN A 48 1.98 0.83 -0.89
N ILE A 49 2.19 0.58 0.40
CA ILE A 49 1.30 1.06 1.46
C ILE A 49 1.22 2.60 1.46
N SER A 50 2.35 3.29 1.32
CA SER A 50 2.36 4.76 1.25
C SER A 50 1.65 5.29 0.02
N ARG A 51 1.85 4.67 -1.15
CA ARG A 51 1.13 5.00 -2.39
C ARG A 51 -0.37 4.81 -2.26
N TYR A 52 -0.82 3.77 -1.56
CA TYR A 52 -2.24 3.56 -1.28
C TYR A 52 -2.84 4.75 -0.51
N ARG A 53 -2.10 5.27 0.48
CA ARG A 53 -2.56 6.38 1.34
C ARG A 53 -2.48 7.75 0.66
N HIS A 54 -1.39 8.03 -0.04
CA HIS A 54 -1.07 9.39 -0.49
C HIS A 54 -1.20 9.58 -2.01
N GLY A 55 -1.32 8.50 -2.79
CA GLY A 55 -1.28 8.54 -4.25
C GLY A 55 -2.54 9.09 -4.93
N ARG A 56 -3.57 9.47 -4.18
CA ARG A 56 -4.86 10.00 -4.71
C ARG A 56 -5.43 9.13 -5.85
N LEU A 57 -5.38 7.82 -5.65
CA LEU A 57 -5.76 6.83 -6.65
C LEU A 57 -7.28 6.60 -6.65
N GLU A 58 -7.81 6.36 -7.85
CA GLU A 58 -9.15 5.78 -8.01
C GLU A 58 -9.19 4.34 -7.47
N GLN A 59 -10.39 3.77 -7.34
CA GLN A 59 -10.58 2.46 -6.72
C GLN A 59 -9.79 1.35 -7.44
N GLU A 60 -9.73 1.38 -8.77
CA GLU A 60 -8.93 0.42 -9.54
C GLU A 60 -7.43 0.52 -9.20
N GLY A 61 -6.91 1.74 -9.02
CA GLY A 61 -5.51 1.95 -8.61
C GLY A 61 -5.26 1.45 -7.18
N LYS A 62 -6.21 1.66 -6.27
CA LYS A 62 -6.16 1.11 -4.90
C LYS A 62 -6.18 -0.42 -4.89
N ASP A 63 -7.03 -1.01 -5.72
CA ASP A 63 -7.12 -2.47 -5.85
C ASP A 63 -5.83 -3.05 -6.44
N ASN A 64 -5.22 -2.38 -7.43
CA ASN A 64 -3.94 -2.81 -8.00
C ASN A 64 -2.84 -2.84 -6.93
N ILE A 65 -2.78 -1.83 -6.08
CA ILE A 65 -1.82 -1.80 -4.97
C ILE A 65 -2.09 -2.93 -3.98
N LEU A 66 -3.35 -3.12 -3.57
CA LEU A 66 -3.70 -4.19 -2.64
C LEU A 66 -3.36 -5.56 -3.23
N CYS A 67 -3.58 -5.77 -4.53
CA CYS A 67 -3.20 -7.00 -5.20
C CYS A 67 -1.67 -7.23 -5.19
N ASP A 68 -0.87 -6.18 -5.46
CA ASP A 68 0.59 -6.28 -5.36
C ASP A 68 1.06 -6.63 -3.95
N ILE A 69 0.43 -6.02 -2.93
CA ILE A 69 0.67 -6.35 -1.52
C ILE A 69 0.30 -7.82 -1.25
N GLY A 70 -0.90 -8.25 -1.66
CA GLY A 70 -1.39 -9.60 -1.44
C GLY A 70 -0.51 -10.68 -2.07
N LEU A 71 0.03 -10.42 -3.28
CA LEU A 71 1.01 -11.29 -3.93
C LEU A 71 2.35 -11.30 -3.20
N THR A 72 2.81 -10.12 -2.77
CA THR A 72 4.09 -9.96 -2.07
C THR A 72 4.14 -10.75 -0.76
N VAL A 73 3.01 -10.82 -0.06
CA VAL A 73 2.89 -11.48 1.24
C VAL A 73 2.15 -12.81 1.15
N GLU A 74 2.04 -13.35 -0.06
CA GLU A 74 1.49 -14.68 -0.39
C GLU A 74 0.04 -14.92 0.08
N LEU A 75 -0.74 -13.87 0.30
CA LEU A 75 -2.19 -13.95 0.53
C LEU A 75 -2.96 -14.26 -0.76
N LEU A 76 -2.38 -13.88 -1.90
CA LEU A 76 -2.88 -14.20 -3.23
C LEU A 76 -1.87 -15.12 -3.92
N ASN A 77 -2.38 -16.14 -4.59
CA ASN A 77 -1.59 -17.09 -5.34
C ASN A 77 -1.92 -17.04 -6.85
N GLN A 78 -1.32 -17.94 -7.63
CA GLN A 78 -1.53 -17.98 -9.08
C GLN A 78 -2.99 -18.27 -9.48
N ALA A 79 -3.71 -19.11 -8.74
CA ALA A 79 -5.10 -19.42 -9.02
C ALA A 79 -5.99 -18.20 -8.76
N ASP A 80 -5.75 -17.44 -7.68
CA ASP A 80 -6.46 -16.19 -7.41
C ASP A 80 -6.23 -15.19 -8.56
N MET A 81 -5.01 -15.10 -9.07
CA MET A 81 -4.70 -14.25 -10.21
C MET A 81 -5.34 -14.71 -11.52
N GLU A 82 -5.57 -16.01 -11.70
CA GLU A 82 -6.33 -16.53 -12.83
C GLU A 82 -7.80 -16.13 -12.75
N ASP A 83 -8.42 -16.23 -11.57
CA ASP A 83 -9.79 -15.77 -11.34
C ASP A 83 -9.92 -14.25 -11.58
N ILE A 84 -9.01 -13.46 -11.01
CA ILE A 84 -8.98 -12.01 -11.23
C ILE A 84 -8.86 -11.71 -12.73
N ARG A 85 -7.94 -12.36 -13.45
CA ARG A 85 -7.79 -12.17 -14.91
C ARG A 85 -9.04 -12.57 -15.68
N TYR A 86 -9.72 -13.64 -15.27
CA TYR A 86 -10.98 -14.04 -15.86
C TYR A 86 -12.04 -12.95 -15.68
N ARG A 87 -12.22 -12.42 -14.46
CA ARG A 87 -13.14 -11.32 -14.16
C ARG A 87 -12.82 -10.05 -14.95
N VAL A 88 -11.53 -9.70 -15.12
CA VAL A 88 -11.12 -8.56 -15.96
C VAL A 88 -11.54 -8.75 -17.42
N ARG A 89 -11.43 -9.96 -17.98
CA ARG A 89 -11.88 -10.23 -19.36
C ARG A 89 -13.39 -10.06 -19.53
N GLU A 90 -14.16 -10.46 -18.53
CA GLU A 90 -15.62 -10.37 -18.56
C GLU A 90 -16.14 -8.94 -18.37
N VAL A 91 -15.54 -8.18 -17.45
CA VAL A 91 -16.06 -6.87 -17.02
C VAL A 91 -15.30 -5.70 -17.67
N GLY A 92 -14.07 -5.92 -18.13
CA GLY A 92 -13.27 -4.94 -18.86
C GLY A 92 -12.39 -4.02 -18.01
N TYR A 93 -12.36 -4.20 -16.68
CA TYR A 93 -11.49 -3.43 -15.79
C TYR A 93 -11.02 -4.26 -14.59
N PHE A 94 -9.92 -3.84 -13.95
CA PHE A 94 -9.35 -4.54 -12.80
C PHE A 94 -10.08 -4.18 -11.51
N TYR A 95 -10.41 -5.19 -10.71
CA TYR A 95 -10.90 -4.97 -9.36
C TYR A 95 -10.65 -6.18 -8.45
N LEU A 96 -10.48 -5.89 -7.16
CA LEU A 96 -10.60 -6.88 -6.10
C LEU A 96 -12.05 -6.90 -5.59
N THR A 97 -12.56 -8.08 -5.29
CA THR A 97 -13.81 -8.25 -4.54
C THR A 97 -13.68 -7.66 -3.15
N ILE A 98 -14.81 -7.42 -2.48
CA ILE A 98 -14.81 -6.91 -1.11
C ILE A 98 -14.03 -7.85 -0.17
N SER A 99 -14.24 -9.15 -0.28
CA SER A 99 -13.55 -10.16 0.55
C SER A 99 -12.03 -10.16 0.32
N GLU A 100 -11.58 -10.08 -0.93
CA GLU A 100 -10.13 -10.02 -1.25
C GLU A 100 -9.50 -8.75 -0.69
N ARG A 101 -10.17 -7.59 -0.81
CA ARG A 101 -9.69 -6.34 -0.19
C ARG A 101 -9.60 -6.48 1.32
N GLU A 102 -10.64 -7.01 1.95
CA GLU A 102 -10.71 -7.12 3.41
C GLU A 102 -9.65 -8.07 3.96
N GLN A 103 -9.37 -9.18 3.28
CA GLN A 103 -8.30 -10.10 3.67
C GLN A 103 -6.95 -9.38 3.75
N ILE A 104 -6.61 -8.61 2.71
CA ILE A 104 -5.33 -7.90 2.63
C ILE A 104 -5.27 -6.76 3.64
N VAL A 105 -6.36 -5.98 3.78
CA VAL A 105 -6.43 -4.87 4.75
C VAL A 105 -6.34 -5.37 6.19
N ASN A 106 -6.99 -6.48 6.52
CA ASN A 106 -6.92 -7.05 7.86
C ASN A 106 -5.51 -7.57 8.15
N TRP A 107 -4.86 -8.24 7.19
CA TRP A 107 -3.47 -8.66 7.35
C TRP A 107 -2.52 -7.48 7.61
N LEU A 108 -2.65 -6.38 6.85
CA LEU A 108 -1.85 -5.16 7.08
C LEU A 108 -2.04 -4.61 8.49
N LYS A 109 -3.26 -4.66 9.01
CA LYS A 109 -3.56 -4.23 10.37
C LYS A 109 -2.98 -5.17 11.42
N ASP A 110 -3.14 -6.46 11.25
CA ASP A 110 -2.81 -7.45 12.27
C ASP A 110 -1.29 -7.69 12.34
N GLU A 111 -0.65 -7.85 11.18
CA GLU A 111 0.78 -8.14 11.09
C GLU A 111 1.64 -6.87 11.17
N LEU A 112 1.26 -5.81 10.46
CA LEU A 112 2.07 -4.59 10.33
C LEU A 112 1.59 -3.42 11.19
N ALA A 113 0.46 -3.54 11.89
CA ALA A 113 -0.19 -2.43 12.60
C ALA A 113 -0.54 -1.24 11.70
N VAL A 114 -0.71 -1.49 10.39
CA VAL A 114 -1.10 -0.48 9.40
C VAL A 114 -2.59 -0.55 9.19
N ASP A 115 -3.33 0.41 9.75
CA ASP A 115 -4.75 0.56 9.46
C ASP A 115 -4.92 1.47 8.22
N LEU A 116 -5.44 0.91 7.12
CA LEU A 116 -5.74 1.65 5.90
C LEU A 116 -7.14 2.31 5.92
N ARG A 117 -7.96 2.00 6.93
CA ARG A 117 -9.32 2.52 7.12
C ARG A 117 -9.34 3.73 8.05
N ALA A 118 -8.30 3.91 8.86
CA ALA A 118 -8.11 5.11 9.67
C ALA A 118 -7.71 6.28 8.76
N GLN A 119 -8.70 7.09 8.37
CA GLN A 119 -8.51 8.41 7.77
C GLN A 119 -9.25 9.46 8.61
#